data_AF-A0A371PUH6-F1
#
_entry.id   AF-A0A371PUH6-F1
#
_cell.length_a   1.000
_cell.length_b   1.000
_cell.length_c   1.000
_cell.angle_alpha   90.00
_cell.angle_beta   90.00
_cell.angle_gamma   90.00
#
_symmetry.space_group_name_H-M   'P 1'
#
loop_
_entity.id
_entity.type
_entity.pdbx_description
1 polymer ?
#
loop_
_entity_poly.entity_id
_entity_poly.type
_entity_poly.pdbx_seq_one_letter_code
_entity_poly.pdbx_strand_id
1 'polypeptide(L)'
;MSQPEMQPEGPPREGASRGRGRRDLAGRAFPLGDWGEPADRLDALYLWTEQGALRAADWYLRDRLAKRRGARALRLGAAVGVAVSGVLPLLDLAGVWEGGAPWGCLSLLLAAVSVGCDRYFGVTAGWMRDLATAQAIHRRLEALQFDWASENAREVLGPTEGTAGDAAERCLGVLRRFNEDIGDLVRAETADWMAEFRTGPAPRATQAMVPWAAPRQEGAGHPGRFALPPRTRPNMPRQRPPDR
;
A
#
# COMPACT_ATOMS: atom_id res chain seq x y z
N MET A 1 -35.03 -30.44 57.85
CA MET A 1 -34.94 -29.23 57.00
C MET A 1 -33.62 -28.56 57.28
N SER A 2 -32.93 -28.14 56.21
CA SER A 2 -31.83 -27.14 56.12
C SER A 2 -30.80 -27.62 55.09
N GLN A 3 -31.03 -27.22 53.84
CA GLN A 3 -30.02 -27.17 52.78
C GLN A 3 -29.00 -26.06 53.12
N PRO A 4 -27.70 -26.23 52.83
CA PRO A 4 -26.81 -25.11 52.62
C PRO A 4 -26.86 -24.65 51.15
N GLU A 5 -26.87 -23.35 50.99
CA GLU A 5 -27.13 -22.58 49.78
C GLU A 5 -26.09 -22.82 48.67
N MET A 6 -26.58 -22.99 47.43
CA MET A 6 -25.75 -22.90 46.23
C MET A 6 -25.42 -21.44 45.95
N GLN A 7 -24.12 -21.12 45.95
CA GLN A 7 -23.62 -19.86 45.39
C GLN A 7 -23.80 -19.87 43.87
N PRO A 8 -24.28 -18.77 43.24
CA PRO A 8 -24.40 -18.73 41.79
C PRO A 8 -23.01 -18.56 41.17
N GLU A 9 -22.60 -19.54 40.35
CA GLU A 9 -21.45 -19.39 39.47
C GLU A 9 -21.68 -18.20 38.52
N GLY A 10 -20.79 -17.20 38.60
CA GLY A 10 -20.74 -16.12 37.62
C GLY A 10 -20.18 -16.62 36.28
N PRO A 11 -20.56 -15.99 35.15
CA PRO A 11 -20.19 -16.47 33.83
C PRO A 11 -18.66 -16.42 33.59
N PRO A 12 -18.10 -17.32 32.76
CA PRO A 12 -16.68 -17.38 32.51
C PRO A 12 -16.21 -16.10 31.83
N ARG A 13 -15.33 -15.35 32.50
CA ARG A 13 -14.54 -14.28 31.86
C ARG A 13 -13.51 -14.94 30.96
N GLU A 14 -13.88 -15.15 29.70
CA GLU A 14 -12.91 -15.52 28.66
C GLU A 14 -11.85 -14.41 28.55
N GLY A 15 -10.61 -14.85 28.66
CA GLY A 15 -9.47 -13.99 28.92
C GLY A 15 -9.22 -13.03 27.76
N ALA A 16 -9.36 -11.74 28.06
CA ALA A 16 -8.77 -10.65 27.30
C ALA A 16 -7.24 -10.84 27.28
N SER A 17 -6.75 -11.62 26.31
CA SER A 17 -5.31 -11.84 26.13
C SER A 17 -4.64 -10.55 25.68
N ARG A 18 -4.02 -9.87 26.64
CA ARG A 18 -3.06 -8.79 26.45
C ARG A 18 -1.81 -9.34 25.76
N GLY A 19 -1.80 -9.30 24.43
CA GLY A 19 -0.64 -9.64 23.60
C GLY A 19 -0.63 -8.79 22.33
N ARG A 20 -0.43 -7.48 22.48
CA ARG A 20 -0.68 -6.45 21.45
C ARG A 20 0.45 -6.27 20.42
N GLY A 21 1.51 -7.09 20.40
CA GLY A 21 2.70 -6.77 19.60
C GLY A 21 3.11 -7.74 18.50
N ARG A 22 2.63 -8.99 18.51
CA ARG A 22 3.26 -10.08 17.72
C ARG A 22 2.25 -11.11 17.18
N ARG A 23 1.05 -10.65 16.83
CA ARG A 23 -0.03 -11.47 16.25
C ARG A 23 -0.50 -10.98 14.88
N ASP A 24 0.20 -10.02 14.27
CA ASP A 24 -0.34 -9.33 13.10
C ASP A 24 -0.32 -10.16 11.80
N LEU A 25 0.38 -11.30 11.77
CA LEU A 25 0.36 -12.26 10.64
C LEU A 25 0.14 -13.72 11.07
N ALA A 26 0.19 -14.02 12.38
CA ALA A 26 -0.04 -15.37 12.89
C ALA A 26 -1.56 -15.62 12.89
N GLY A 27 -1.98 -16.67 12.17
CA GLY A 27 -3.37 -17.03 11.97
C GLY A 27 -4.20 -16.90 13.24
N ARG A 28 -5.24 -16.07 13.17
CA ARG A 28 -6.27 -16.03 14.22
C ARG A 28 -6.91 -17.41 14.27
N ALA A 29 -7.28 -17.85 15.47
CA ALA A 29 -8.07 -19.06 15.61
C ALA A 29 -9.32 -18.91 14.72
N PHE A 30 -9.47 -19.84 13.78
CA PHE A 30 -10.69 -19.95 13.00
C PHE A 30 -11.81 -20.20 14.02
N PRO A 31 -12.89 -19.42 13.98
CA PRO A 31 -13.95 -19.63 14.95
C PRO A 31 -14.49 -21.05 14.70
N LEU A 32 -14.35 -21.93 15.68
CA LEU A 32 -14.97 -23.26 15.68
C LEU A 32 -16.29 -23.09 16.44
N GLY A 33 -17.41 -23.51 15.86
CA GLY A 33 -18.72 -23.31 16.47
C GLY A 33 -19.75 -24.26 15.90
N ASP A 34 -20.81 -24.47 16.67
CA ASP A 34 -21.96 -25.28 16.26
C ASP A 34 -22.70 -24.61 15.08
N TRP A 35 -23.26 -25.42 14.19
CA TRP A 35 -24.02 -24.98 12.99
C TRP A 35 -25.53 -25.05 13.21
N GLY A 36 -25.98 -25.23 14.45
CA GLY A 36 -27.40 -25.25 14.82
C GLY A 36 -28.16 -23.99 14.38
N GLU A 37 -27.49 -22.84 14.38
CA GLU A 37 -28.01 -21.56 13.87
C GLU A 37 -27.08 -21.03 12.75
N PRO A 38 -27.33 -21.41 11.48
CA PRO A 38 -26.40 -21.15 10.39
C PRO A 38 -26.26 -19.66 10.05
N ALA A 39 -27.30 -18.85 10.23
CA ALA A 39 -27.27 -17.41 9.93
C ALA A 39 -26.30 -16.65 10.86
N ASP A 40 -26.46 -16.79 12.17
CA ASP A 40 -25.57 -16.15 13.16
C ASP A 40 -24.12 -16.61 12.99
N ARG A 41 -23.94 -17.86 12.56
CA ARG A 41 -22.64 -18.46 12.30
C ARG A 41 -21.95 -17.87 11.07
N LEU A 42 -22.71 -17.63 10.01
CA LEU A 42 -22.24 -16.95 8.80
C LEU A 42 -21.86 -15.50 9.10
N ASP A 43 -22.65 -14.79 9.89
CA ASP A 43 -22.34 -13.42 10.33
C ASP A 43 -21.07 -13.37 11.20
N ALA A 44 -20.90 -14.32 12.12
CA ALA A 44 -19.67 -14.42 12.91
C ALA A 44 -18.42 -14.65 12.03
N LEU A 45 -18.55 -15.46 10.97
CA LEU A 45 -17.48 -15.68 9.99
C LEU A 45 -17.19 -14.44 9.14
N TYR A 46 -18.22 -13.71 8.73
CA TYR A 46 -18.08 -12.44 8.04
C TYR A 46 -17.36 -11.40 8.90
N LEU A 47 -17.81 -11.18 10.15
CA LEU A 47 -17.18 -10.25 11.08
C LEU A 47 -15.74 -10.65 11.40
N TRP A 48 -15.48 -11.95 11.57
CA TRP A 48 -14.12 -12.44 11.75
C TRP A 48 -13.27 -12.12 10.50
N THR A 49 -13.80 -12.30 9.30
CA THR A 49 -13.07 -12.02 8.05
C THR A 49 -12.79 -10.53 7.87
N GLU A 50 -13.81 -9.68 8.05
CA GLU A 50 -13.71 -8.22 7.99
C GLU A 50 -12.67 -7.67 8.98
N GLN A 51 -12.76 -8.05 10.26
CA GLN A 51 -11.78 -7.62 11.26
C GLN A 51 -10.37 -8.15 10.96
N GLY A 52 -10.25 -9.23 10.20
CA GLY A 52 -8.97 -9.74 9.70
C GLY A 52 -8.35 -8.79 8.70
N ALA A 53 -9.13 -8.45 7.68
CA ALA A 53 -8.72 -7.54 6.62
C ALA A 53 -8.36 -6.16 7.17
N LEU A 54 -9.20 -5.61 8.06
CA LEU A 54 -8.94 -4.31 8.70
C LEU A 54 -7.64 -4.33 9.52
N ARG A 55 -7.39 -5.39 10.29
CA ARG A 55 -6.14 -5.52 11.05
C ARG A 55 -4.92 -5.66 10.15
N ALA A 56 -5.04 -6.40 9.05
CA ALA A 56 -3.97 -6.52 8.07
C ALA A 56 -3.65 -5.15 7.46
N ALA A 57 -4.67 -4.42 7.01
CA ALA A 57 -4.51 -3.05 6.51
C ALA A 57 -3.87 -2.13 7.56
N ASP A 58 -4.33 -2.18 8.81
CA ASP A 58 -3.74 -1.41 9.93
C ASP A 58 -2.29 -1.78 10.21
N TRP A 59 -1.91 -3.05 10.05
CA TRP A 59 -0.52 -3.48 10.19
C TRP A 59 0.37 -2.83 9.11
N TYR A 60 -0.07 -2.85 7.86
CA TYR A 60 0.60 -2.14 6.76
C TYR A 60 0.68 -0.62 7.02
N LEU A 61 -0.34 -0.03 7.65
CA LEU A 61 -0.37 1.41 7.95
C LEU A 61 0.44 1.81 9.21
N ARG A 62 0.59 0.94 10.21
CA ARG A 62 1.26 1.25 11.49
C ARG A 62 2.74 1.57 11.33
N ASP A 63 3.42 0.92 10.39
CA ASP A 63 4.86 1.13 10.13
C ASP A 63 5.15 2.45 9.37
N ARG A 64 4.11 3.14 8.91
CA ARG A 64 4.20 4.30 8.02
C ARG A 64 4.84 5.54 8.65
N LEU A 65 4.60 5.80 9.94
CA LEU A 65 5.05 7.06 10.56
C LEU A 65 6.55 7.08 10.80
N ALA A 66 7.14 5.94 11.20
CA ALA A 66 8.58 5.80 11.39
C ALA A 66 9.30 5.91 10.04
N LYS A 67 8.84 5.17 9.02
CA LYS A 67 9.35 5.24 7.65
C LYS A 67 9.22 6.66 7.06
N ARG A 68 8.06 7.29 7.15
CA ARG A 68 7.84 8.66 6.64
C ARG A 68 8.73 9.70 7.32
N ARG A 69 8.91 9.61 8.64
CA ARG A 69 9.81 10.52 9.38
C ARG A 69 11.27 10.29 8.98
N GLY A 70 11.70 9.02 8.86
CA GLY A 70 13.02 8.67 8.36
C GLY A 70 13.30 9.21 6.96
N ALA A 71 12.39 8.98 6.01
CA ALA A 71 12.52 9.49 4.64
C ALA A 71 12.59 11.03 4.59
N ARG A 72 11.77 11.72 5.41
CA ARG A 72 11.81 13.19 5.51
C ARG A 72 13.10 13.69 6.14
N ALA A 73 13.59 13.06 7.19
CA ALA A 73 14.85 13.41 7.82
C ALA A 73 16.02 13.24 6.85
N LEU A 74 16.05 12.14 6.08
CA LEU A 74 17.07 11.89 5.05
C LEU A 74 17.03 12.94 3.93
N ARG A 75 15.84 13.34 3.47
CA ARG A 75 15.68 14.38 2.43
C ARG A 75 16.07 15.77 2.92
N LEU A 76 15.70 16.13 4.16
CA LEU A 76 16.12 17.38 4.76
C LEU A 76 17.63 17.40 5.00
N GLY A 77 18.19 16.29 5.48
CA GLY A 77 19.64 16.11 5.64
C GLY A 77 20.38 16.24 4.31
N ALA A 78 19.86 15.66 3.24
CA ALA A 78 20.43 15.83 1.90
C ALA A 78 20.34 17.27 1.39
N ALA A 79 19.18 17.93 1.53
CA ALA A 79 19.00 19.31 1.09
C ALA A 79 19.89 20.28 1.86
N VAL A 80 19.97 20.12 3.19
CA VAL A 80 20.87 20.90 4.05
C VAL A 80 22.31 20.61 3.69
N GLY A 81 22.71 19.35 3.53
CA GLY A 81 24.08 18.99 3.19
C GLY A 81 24.54 19.59 1.85
N VAL A 82 23.66 19.61 0.84
CA VAL A 82 23.91 20.28 -0.44
C VAL A 82 24.00 21.80 -0.28
N ALA A 83 23.05 22.42 0.43
CA ALA A 83 23.06 23.88 0.64
C ALA A 83 24.32 24.32 1.39
N VAL A 84 24.68 23.60 2.45
CA VAL A 84 25.89 23.80 3.26
C VAL A 84 27.13 23.60 2.39
N SER A 85 27.14 22.59 1.51
CA SER A 85 28.29 22.33 0.62
C SER A 85 28.54 23.45 -0.40
N GLY A 86 27.50 24.16 -0.81
CA GLY A 86 27.63 25.32 -1.72
C GLY A 86 27.97 26.61 -1.00
N VAL A 87 27.42 26.84 0.19
CA VAL A 87 27.59 28.13 0.92
C VAL A 87 28.94 28.24 1.62
N LEU A 88 29.45 27.15 2.22
CA LEU A 88 30.71 27.19 2.98
C LEU A 88 31.95 27.57 2.15
N PRO A 89 32.15 27.03 0.93
CA PRO A 89 33.25 27.47 0.07
C PRO A 89 33.14 28.93 -0.38
N LEU A 90 31.91 29.47 -0.50
CA LEU A 90 31.68 30.88 -0.84
C LEU A 90 32.01 31.81 0.33
N LEU A 91 31.76 31.39 1.57
CA LEU A 91 32.14 32.14 2.77
C LEU A 91 33.65 32.15 3.02
N ASP A 92 34.32 31.03 2.71
CA ASP A 92 35.78 30.91 2.73
C ASP A 92 36.41 31.82 1.67
N LEU A 93 35.87 31.82 0.43
CA LEU A 93 36.30 32.72 -0.64
C LEU A 93 36.05 34.20 -0.33
N ALA A 94 34.95 34.52 0.37
CA ALA A 94 34.63 35.87 0.79
C ALA A 94 35.47 36.35 2.00
N GLY A 95 36.32 35.49 2.57
CA GLY A 95 37.14 35.81 3.74
C GLY A 95 36.35 35.98 5.04
N VAL A 96 35.08 35.53 5.07
CA VAL A 96 34.20 35.65 6.25
C VAL A 96 34.50 34.55 7.28
N TRP A 97 34.92 33.38 6.82
CA TRP A 97 35.31 32.26 7.68
C TRP A 97 36.40 31.41 7.00
N GLU A 98 37.63 31.50 7.51
CA GLU A 98 38.74 30.66 7.06
C GLU A 98 38.55 29.18 7.45
N GLY A 99 38.68 28.29 6.47
CA GLY A 99 38.60 26.83 6.67
C GLY A 99 37.21 26.24 6.49
N GLY A 100 36.30 26.96 5.79
CA GLY A 100 34.97 26.47 5.45
C GLY A 100 34.95 25.35 4.40
N ALA A 101 35.91 25.32 3.46
CA ALA A 101 35.90 24.39 2.34
C ALA A 101 35.90 22.88 2.71
N PRO A 102 36.69 22.39 3.69
CA PRO A 102 36.64 20.99 4.13
C PRO A 102 35.27 20.57 4.70
N TRP A 103 34.59 21.48 5.41
CA TRP A 103 33.26 21.25 5.96
C TRP A 103 32.19 21.17 4.88
N GLY A 104 32.37 21.90 3.77
CA GLY A 104 31.51 21.78 2.58
C GLY A 104 31.63 20.41 1.89
N CYS A 105 32.84 19.85 1.81
CA CYS A 105 33.04 18.48 1.30
C CYS A 105 32.39 17.43 2.23
N LEU A 106 32.52 17.59 3.55
CA LEU A 106 31.88 16.70 4.54
C LEU A 106 30.35 16.77 4.45
N SER A 107 29.77 17.95 4.26
CA SER A 107 28.32 18.10 4.12
C SER A 107 27.80 17.51 2.81
N LEU A 108 28.57 17.59 1.72
CA LEU A 108 28.25 16.94 0.45
C LEU A 108 28.27 15.41 0.59
N LEU A 109 29.27 14.87 1.30
CA LEU A 109 29.39 13.43 1.57
C LEU A 109 28.22 12.94 2.43
N LEU A 110 27.83 13.70 3.46
CA LEU A 110 26.65 13.42 4.27
C LEU A 110 25.36 13.45 3.44
N ALA A 111 25.23 14.39 2.50
CA ALA A 111 24.09 14.43 1.59
C ALA A 111 24.05 13.19 0.67
N ALA A 112 25.19 12.79 0.11
CA ALA A 112 25.30 11.59 -0.72
C ALA A 112 24.95 10.32 0.06
N VAL A 113 25.44 10.18 1.30
CA VAL A 113 25.09 9.07 2.20
C VAL A 113 23.60 9.09 2.54
N SER A 114 23.02 10.26 2.82
CA SER A 114 21.59 10.39 3.12
C SER A 114 20.70 9.93 1.95
N VAL A 115 21.08 10.29 0.71
CA VAL A 115 20.42 9.84 -0.52
C VAL A 115 20.63 8.34 -0.75
N GLY A 116 21.84 7.84 -0.49
CA GLY A 116 22.17 6.41 -0.56
C GLY A 116 21.35 5.59 0.43
N CYS A 117 21.19 6.06 1.66
CA CYS A 117 20.36 5.42 2.68
C CYS A 117 18.88 5.40 2.29
N ASP A 118 18.31 6.52 1.80
CA ASP A 118 16.90 6.53 1.35
C ASP A 118 16.67 5.54 0.20
N ARG A 119 17.65 5.39 -0.69
CA ARG A 119 17.63 4.40 -1.79
C ARG A 119 17.76 2.96 -1.31
N TYR A 120 18.77 2.67 -0.49
CA TYR A 120 19.09 1.29 -0.12
C TYR A 120 18.09 0.72 0.88
N PHE A 121 17.68 1.52 1.87
CA PHE A 121 16.65 1.10 2.80
C PHE A 121 15.24 1.24 2.21
N GLY A 122 15.11 1.80 1.01
CA GLY A 122 13.84 1.95 0.30
C GLY A 122 12.78 2.61 1.16
N VAL A 123 13.15 3.49 2.10
CA VAL A 123 12.25 3.97 3.15
C VAL A 123 11.05 4.67 2.53
N THR A 124 11.30 5.43 1.45
CA THR A 124 10.28 6.06 0.61
C THR A 124 9.43 5.03 -0.17
N ALA A 125 10.05 4.07 -0.84
CA ALA A 125 9.33 3.08 -1.66
C ALA A 125 8.46 2.16 -0.78
N GLY A 126 8.98 1.75 0.37
CA GLY A 126 8.32 0.92 1.37
C GLY A 126 7.00 1.52 1.84
N TRP A 127 6.98 2.76 2.34
CA TRP A 127 5.71 3.32 2.84
C TRP A 127 4.66 3.57 1.74
N MET A 128 5.08 3.84 0.50
CA MET A 128 4.15 3.99 -0.63
C MET A 128 3.57 2.63 -1.03
N ARG A 129 4.39 1.58 -1.02
CA ARG A 129 3.97 0.19 -1.27
C ARG A 129 3.02 -0.30 -0.17
N ASP A 130 3.37 -0.08 1.10
CA ASP A 130 2.53 -0.43 2.25
C ASP A 130 1.16 0.29 2.18
N LEU A 131 1.15 1.56 1.74
CA LEU A 131 -0.09 2.31 1.53
C LEU A 131 -0.92 1.74 0.37
N ALA A 132 -0.28 1.40 -0.74
CA ALA A 132 -0.96 0.82 -1.91
C ALA A 132 -1.59 -0.53 -1.56
N THR A 133 -0.90 -1.40 -0.82
CA THR A 133 -1.46 -2.67 -0.33
C THR A 133 -2.63 -2.41 0.62
N ALA A 134 -2.50 -1.51 1.60
CA ALA A 134 -3.58 -1.19 2.52
C ALA A 134 -4.84 -0.67 1.77
N GLN A 135 -4.66 0.19 0.77
CA GLN A 135 -5.77 0.66 -0.06
C GLN A 135 -6.39 -0.46 -0.91
N ALA A 136 -5.58 -1.37 -1.45
CA ALA A 136 -6.07 -2.53 -2.18
C ALA A 136 -6.89 -3.47 -1.28
N ILE A 137 -6.46 -3.67 -0.02
CA ILE A 137 -7.23 -4.42 0.98
C ILE A 137 -8.57 -3.73 1.25
N HIS A 138 -8.59 -2.42 1.49
CA HIS A 138 -9.83 -1.68 1.74
C HIS A 138 -10.82 -1.77 0.57
N ARG A 139 -10.35 -1.62 -0.68
CA ARG A 139 -11.22 -1.75 -1.87
C ARG A 139 -11.85 -3.15 -1.99
N ARG A 140 -11.09 -4.20 -1.67
CA ARG A 140 -11.61 -5.58 -1.70
C ARG A 140 -12.54 -5.86 -0.54
N LEU A 141 -12.30 -5.23 0.61
CA LEU A 141 -13.21 -5.30 1.74
C LEU A 141 -14.54 -4.64 1.40
N GLU A 142 -14.53 -3.44 0.80
CA GLU A 142 -15.76 -2.79 0.33
C GLU A 142 -16.54 -3.71 -0.64
N ALA A 143 -15.86 -4.36 -1.59
CA ALA A 143 -16.50 -5.33 -2.47
C ALA A 143 -17.12 -6.51 -1.70
N LEU A 144 -16.42 -7.08 -0.71
CA LEU A 144 -16.96 -8.13 0.15
C LEU A 144 -18.24 -7.67 0.88
N GLN A 145 -18.25 -6.45 1.43
CA GLN A 145 -19.41 -5.91 2.15
C GLN A 145 -20.64 -5.79 1.23
N PHE A 146 -20.43 -5.32 -0.02
CA PHE A 146 -21.50 -5.23 -1.01
C PHE A 146 -22.00 -6.60 -1.49
N ASP A 147 -21.08 -7.53 -1.77
CA ASP A 147 -21.44 -8.89 -2.18
C ASP A 147 -22.22 -9.60 -1.08
N TRP A 148 -21.77 -9.46 0.18
CA TRP A 148 -22.48 -9.97 1.36
C TRP A 148 -23.88 -9.35 1.50
N ALA A 149 -24.01 -8.04 1.41
CA ALA A 149 -25.31 -7.36 1.48
C ALA A 149 -26.25 -7.80 0.36
N SER A 150 -25.71 -8.07 -0.84
CA SER A 150 -26.51 -8.54 -1.98
C SER A 150 -27.05 -9.95 -1.78
N GLU A 151 -26.27 -10.87 -1.19
CA GLU A 151 -26.72 -12.23 -0.87
C GLU A 151 -27.73 -12.24 0.29
N ASN A 152 -27.51 -11.45 1.34
CA ASN A 152 -28.49 -11.28 2.42
C ASN A 152 -29.81 -10.68 1.90
N ALA A 153 -29.75 -9.69 1.00
CA ALA A 153 -30.94 -9.13 0.38
C ALA A 153 -31.66 -10.16 -0.51
N ARG A 154 -30.92 -11.03 -1.20
CA ARG A 154 -31.50 -12.15 -1.97
C ARG A 154 -32.17 -13.19 -1.08
N GLU A 155 -31.65 -13.44 0.12
CA GLU A 155 -32.28 -14.33 1.10
C GLU A 155 -33.60 -13.76 1.64
N VAL A 156 -33.64 -12.44 1.94
CA VAL A 156 -34.82 -11.79 2.53
C VAL A 156 -35.89 -11.42 1.48
N LEU A 157 -35.49 -11.06 0.26
CA LEU A 157 -36.38 -10.52 -0.78
C LEU A 157 -36.52 -11.43 -2.01
N GLY A 158 -35.76 -12.53 -2.08
CA GLY A 158 -35.76 -13.44 -3.24
C GLY A 158 -36.99 -14.34 -3.30
N PRO A 159 -37.34 -14.86 -4.49
CA PRO A 159 -38.29 -15.96 -4.61
C PRO A 159 -37.83 -17.14 -3.75
N THR A 160 -38.75 -17.85 -3.09
CA THR A 160 -38.50 -18.96 -2.15
C THR A 160 -37.89 -20.23 -2.79
N GLU A 161 -37.18 -20.11 -3.91
CA GLU A 161 -36.68 -21.22 -4.72
C GLU A 161 -35.36 -21.83 -4.20
N GLY A 162 -34.71 -21.22 -3.20
CA GLY A 162 -33.46 -21.71 -2.60
C GLY A 162 -33.66 -22.26 -1.19
N THR A 163 -33.04 -23.39 -0.87
CA THR A 163 -32.98 -23.86 0.52
C THR A 163 -32.05 -22.97 1.34
N ALA A 164 -32.24 -22.91 2.67
CA ALA A 164 -31.31 -22.19 3.56
C ALA A 164 -29.86 -22.67 3.41
N GLY A 165 -29.65 -23.94 3.01
CA GLY A 165 -28.34 -24.49 2.69
C GLY A 165 -27.69 -23.85 1.46
N ASP A 166 -28.45 -23.63 0.39
CA ASP A 166 -27.94 -23.00 -0.85
C ASP A 166 -27.53 -21.53 -0.61
N ALA A 167 -28.26 -20.82 0.25
CA ALA A 167 -27.89 -19.46 0.66
C ALA A 167 -26.58 -19.45 1.47
N ALA A 168 -26.45 -20.39 2.42
CA ALA A 168 -25.24 -20.55 3.20
C ALA A 168 -24.01 -20.87 2.33
N GLU A 169 -24.16 -21.76 1.33
CA GLU A 169 -23.08 -22.08 0.40
C GLU A 169 -22.63 -20.87 -0.44
N ARG A 170 -23.56 -20.04 -0.90
CA ARG A 170 -23.23 -18.79 -1.61
C ARG A 170 -22.47 -17.81 -0.72
N CYS A 171 -22.92 -17.60 0.52
CA CYS A 171 -22.26 -16.75 1.50
C CYS A 171 -20.84 -17.24 1.83
N LEU A 172 -20.65 -18.56 2.03
CA LEU A 172 -19.33 -19.15 2.23
C LEU A 172 -18.43 -19.00 1.00
N GLY A 173 -19.00 -19.09 -0.21
CA GLY A 173 -18.29 -18.84 -1.46
C GLY A 173 -17.73 -17.42 -1.55
N VAL A 174 -18.51 -16.42 -1.16
CA VAL A 174 -18.09 -15.01 -1.10
C VAL A 174 -16.91 -14.82 -0.13
N LEU A 175 -17.00 -15.38 1.08
CA LEU A 175 -15.93 -15.29 2.08
C LEU A 175 -14.65 -16.00 1.63
N ARG A 176 -14.78 -17.18 1.02
CA ARG A 176 -13.64 -17.95 0.49
C ARG A 176 -12.91 -17.17 -0.60
N ARG A 177 -13.65 -16.65 -1.59
CA ARG A 177 -13.09 -15.87 -2.69
C ARG A 177 -12.33 -14.66 -2.18
N PHE A 178 -12.90 -13.92 -1.24
CA PHE A 178 -12.22 -12.78 -0.62
C PHE A 178 -10.90 -13.19 0.06
N ASN A 179 -10.88 -14.30 0.79
CA ASN A 179 -9.68 -14.75 1.48
C ASN A 179 -8.59 -15.22 0.49
N GLU A 180 -8.99 -15.89 -0.59
CA GLU A 180 -8.10 -16.24 -1.71
C GLU A 180 -7.51 -14.99 -2.36
N ASP A 181 -8.35 -13.99 -2.66
CA ASP A 181 -7.94 -12.70 -3.22
C ASP A 181 -6.90 -12.02 -2.31
N ILE A 182 -7.16 -11.90 -1.01
CA ILE A 182 -6.21 -11.31 -0.04
C ILE A 182 -4.89 -12.10 -0.04
N GLY A 183 -4.96 -13.44 -0.07
CA GLY A 183 -3.79 -14.30 -0.20
C GLY A 183 -2.98 -14.02 -1.47
N ASP A 184 -3.65 -13.84 -2.60
CA ASP A 184 -3.02 -13.49 -3.89
C ASP A 184 -2.40 -12.09 -3.87
N LEU A 185 -3.04 -11.12 -3.22
CA LEU A 185 -2.47 -9.77 -3.06
C LEU A 185 -1.16 -9.81 -2.28
N VAL A 186 -1.13 -10.51 -1.15
CA VAL A 186 0.07 -10.64 -0.31
C VAL A 186 1.16 -11.41 -1.05
N ARG A 187 0.81 -12.46 -1.81
CA ARG A 187 1.75 -13.20 -2.65
C ARG A 187 2.36 -12.32 -3.75
N ALA A 188 1.53 -11.58 -4.48
CA ALA A 188 1.97 -10.67 -5.54
C ALA A 188 2.91 -9.60 -4.98
N GLU A 189 2.53 -8.99 -3.85
CA GLU A 189 3.38 -8.01 -3.17
C GLU A 189 4.74 -8.60 -2.77
N THR A 190 4.75 -9.82 -2.23
CA THR A 190 5.98 -10.49 -1.82
C THR A 190 6.86 -10.81 -3.04
N ALA A 191 6.25 -11.19 -4.16
CA ALA A 191 6.96 -11.45 -5.42
C ALA A 191 7.57 -10.17 -6.00
N ASP A 192 6.83 -9.07 -6.00
CA ASP A 192 7.31 -7.75 -6.43
C ASP A 192 8.49 -7.29 -5.55
N TRP A 193 8.38 -7.47 -4.23
CA TRP A 193 9.46 -7.20 -3.30
C TRP A 193 10.70 -8.04 -3.62
N MET A 194 10.56 -9.36 -3.80
CA MET A 194 11.69 -10.23 -4.19
C MET A 194 12.28 -9.87 -5.56
N ALA A 195 11.49 -9.34 -6.49
CA ALA A 195 11.97 -8.87 -7.79
C ALA A 195 12.82 -7.60 -7.65
N GLU A 196 12.34 -6.62 -6.88
CA GLU A 196 13.05 -5.36 -6.59
C GLU A 196 14.39 -5.61 -5.86
N PHE A 197 14.43 -6.60 -4.96
CA PHE A 197 15.68 -7.02 -4.30
C PHE A 197 16.67 -7.69 -5.27
N ARG A 198 16.19 -8.44 -6.26
CA ARG A 198 17.05 -9.16 -7.23
C ARG A 198 17.59 -8.27 -8.34
N THR A 199 16.83 -7.30 -8.80
CA THR A 199 17.26 -6.40 -9.89
C THR A 199 18.21 -5.30 -9.43
N GLY A 200 18.35 -5.10 -8.12
CA GLY A 200 19.05 -3.96 -7.54
C GLY A 200 18.33 -2.65 -7.90
N PRO A 201 18.56 -1.55 -7.15
CA PRO A 201 17.97 -0.27 -7.49
C PRO A 201 18.60 0.22 -8.80
N ALA A 202 17.94 -0.06 -9.93
CA ALA A 202 18.34 0.45 -11.22
C ALA A 202 18.50 1.98 -11.09
N PRO A 203 19.65 2.55 -11.48
CA PRO A 203 19.82 3.98 -11.44
C PRO A 203 18.82 4.57 -12.42
N ARG A 204 17.72 5.12 -11.88
CA ARG A 204 16.92 6.13 -12.58
C ARG A 204 17.81 7.37 -12.64
N ALA A 205 18.79 7.27 -13.53
CA ALA A 205 19.79 8.28 -13.82
C ALA A 205 19.04 9.52 -14.32
N THR A 206 19.19 10.62 -13.57
CA THR A 206 19.44 11.94 -14.17
C THR A 206 18.65 12.27 -15.45
N GLN A 207 17.33 12.42 -15.35
CA GLN A 207 16.56 13.24 -16.32
C GLN A 207 16.08 14.59 -15.76
N ALA A 208 16.48 14.94 -14.55
CA ALA A 208 16.22 16.25 -13.98
C ALA A 208 17.50 16.78 -13.34
N MET A 209 18.45 17.20 -14.19
CA MET A 209 19.33 18.37 -14.01
C MET A 209 20.48 18.27 -15.03
N VAL A 210 20.24 18.70 -16.28
CA VAL A 210 21.30 19.27 -17.11
C VAL A 210 20.97 20.75 -17.24
N PRO A 211 21.55 21.63 -16.41
CA PRO A 211 21.64 23.04 -16.73
C PRO A 211 22.94 23.25 -17.51
N TRP A 212 22.83 23.76 -18.75
CA TRP A 212 23.89 24.43 -19.54
C TRP A 212 25.01 23.50 -20.11
N ALA A 213 25.43 23.52 -21.39
CA ALA A 213 25.36 24.52 -22.45
C ALA A 213 25.27 23.84 -23.84
N ALA A 214 24.34 24.29 -24.68
CA ALA A 214 24.47 24.12 -26.13
C ALA A 214 25.21 25.35 -26.68
N PRO A 215 26.20 25.21 -27.59
CA PRO A 215 26.85 26.35 -28.18
C PRO A 215 25.82 27.09 -29.05
N ARG A 216 25.56 28.35 -28.71
CA ARG A 216 24.81 29.29 -29.53
C ARG A 216 25.56 29.46 -30.85
N GLN A 217 25.04 28.87 -31.93
CA GLN A 217 25.38 29.28 -33.29
C GLN A 217 24.45 30.44 -33.67
N GLU A 218 25.01 31.64 -33.75
CA GLU A 218 24.42 32.75 -34.50
C GLU A 218 24.46 32.42 -35.99
N GLY A 219 23.30 32.46 -36.65
CA GLY A 219 23.21 32.16 -38.07
C GLY A 219 21.78 32.25 -38.62
N ALA A 220 21.33 33.49 -38.85
CA ALA A 220 20.36 33.94 -39.85
C ALA A 220 19.08 33.11 -40.15
N GLY A 221 17.92 33.76 -39.94
CA GLY A 221 16.73 33.56 -40.79
C GLY A 221 15.47 33.09 -40.08
N HIS A 222 14.62 34.03 -39.65
CA HIS A 222 13.16 33.82 -39.65
C HIS A 222 12.66 34.11 -41.08
N PRO A 223 11.70 33.33 -41.61
CA PRO A 223 10.31 33.71 -41.36
C PRO A 223 9.30 32.54 -41.26
N GLY A 224 8.40 32.66 -40.29
CA GLY A 224 6.97 32.55 -40.57
C GLY A 224 6.28 31.18 -40.51
N ARG A 225 5.13 31.22 -39.83
CA ARG A 225 3.90 30.41 -39.96
C ARG A 225 3.79 29.12 -39.14
N PHE A 226 2.86 29.20 -38.19
CA PHE A 226 2.08 28.14 -37.55
C PHE A 226 2.13 26.77 -38.23
N ALA A 227 2.63 25.76 -37.52
CA ALA A 227 2.42 24.36 -37.84
C ALA A 227 1.63 23.70 -36.69
N LEU A 228 0.35 23.39 -36.95
CA LEU A 228 -0.46 22.51 -36.12
C LEU A 228 0.06 21.06 -36.21
N PRO A 229 0.05 20.27 -35.11
CA PRO A 229 0.40 18.85 -35.17
C PRO A 229 -0.74 18.01 -35.79
N PRO A 230 -0.42 16.95 -36.56
CA PRO A 230 -1.41 16.11 -37.23
C PRO A 230 -2.12 15.15 -36.27
N ARG A 231 -3.46 15.14 -36.32
CA ARG A 231 -4.35 14.20 -35.61
C ARG A 231 -4.37 12.86 -36.36
N THR A 232 -3.95 11.78 -35.70
CA THR A 232 -4.10 10.40 -36.15
C THR A 232 -5.58 9.95 -36.07
N ARG A 233 -6.12 9.42 -37.17
CA ARG A 233 -7.49 8.86 -37.24
C ARG A 233 -7.53 7.47 -36.55
N PRO A 234 -8.59 7.13 -35.79
CA PRO A 234 -8.81 5.77 -35.29
C PRO A 234 -9.22 4.81 -36.41
N ASN A 235 -8.61 3.63 -36.40
CA ASN A 235 -8.88 2.49 -37.26
C ASN A 235 -10.26 1.88 -36.93
N MET A 236 -11.19 1.82 -37.87
CA MET A 236 -12.48 1.12 -37.72
C MET A 236 -12.38 -0.31 -38.28
N PRO A 237 -12.83 -1.34 -37.55
CA PRO A 237 -12.81 -2.71 -38.02
C PRO A 237 -13.84 -2.91 -39.15
N ARG A 238 -13.39 -3.49 -40.27
CA ARG A 238 -14.26 -3.85 -41.39
C ARG A 238 -15.20 -5.00 -40.98
N GLN A 239 -16.50 -4.78 -41.07
CA GLN A 239 -17.52 -5.83 -40.99
C GLN A 239 -17.41 -6.75 -42.22
N ARG A 240 -17.44 -8.08 -42.01
CA ARG A 240 -17.61 -9.06 -43.09
C ARG A 240 -19.11 -9.23 -43.41
N PRO A 241 -19.49 -9.43 -44.68
CA PRO A 241 -20.86 -9.75 -45.06
C PRO A 241 -21.23 -11.21 -44.73
N PRO A 242 -22.52 -11.52 -44.58
CA PRO A 242 -23.00 -12.88 -44.30
C PRO A 242 -23.00 -13.75 -45.56
N ASP A 243 -22.57 -15.01 -45.39
CA ASP A 243 -22.79 -16.06 -46.38
C ASP A 243 -24.27 -16.52 -46.35
N ARG A 244 -24.80 -16.83 -47.54
CA ARG A 244 -26.15 -17.36 -47.77
C ARG A 244 -26.37 -18.72 -47.11
#